data_AF-A0A7X8I7B1-F1
#
_entry.id   AF-A0A7X8I7B1-F1
#
_cell.length_a   1.000
_cell.length_b   1.000
_cell.length_c   1.000
_cell.angle_alpha   90.00
_cell.angle_beta   90.00
_cell.angle_gamma   90.00
#
_symmetry.space_group_name_H-M   'P 1'
#
loop_
_entity.id
_entity.type
_entity.pdbx_description
1 polymer ?
#
loop_
_entity_poly.entity_id
_entity_poly.type
_entity_poly.pdbx_seq_one_letter_code
_entity_poly.pdbx_strand_id
1 'polypeptide(L)'
;MDKAVRFLFLVLIALIFLGFNLQSRAEEREKAQIVDAFQELDSRDYELQALVGEEDDLEVLAKDIYCEPQLGETLEYLKEMREKGLSFRLDSVEYEGIEIIDHDMASAALDITSHSKGSFCSIEDPKEDIKELDLRINYQVKIIKEGDTWKISSIDFDP
;
A
#
# COMPACT_ATOMS: atom_id res chain seq x y z
N MET A 1 40.43 26.23 29.53
CA MET A 1 39.04 25.74 29.39
C MET A 1 38.70 24.96 30.65
N ASP A 2 37.80 25.50 31.45
CA ASP A 2 37.50 25.01 32.80
C ASP A 2 36.91 23.58 32.77
N LYS A 3 37.16 22.78 33.81
CA LYS A 3 36.63 21.40 33.89
C LYS A 3 35.10 21.38 33.84
N ALA A 4 34.47 22.39 34.44
CA ALA A 4 33.02 22.59 34.39
C ALA A 4 32.51 22.85 32.97
N VAL A 5 33.24 23.64 32.17
CA VAL A 5 32.89 23.93 30.78
C VAL A 5 33.04 22.69 29.89
N ARG A 6 34.09 21.89 30.10
CA ARG A 6 34.27 20.60 29.42
C ARG A 6 33.15 19.60 29.75
N PHE A 7 32.76 19.52 31.01
CA PHE A 7 31.68 18.64 31.46
C PHE A 7 30.34 19.06 30.85
N LEU A 8 30.02 20.36 30.90
CA LEU A 8 28.78 20.89 30.31
C LEU A 8 28.70 20.61 28.80
N PHE A 9 29.81 20.75 28.08
CA PHE A 9 29.88 20.47 26.64
C PHE A 9 29.65 18.98 26.32
N LEU A 10 30.19 18.07 27.13
CA LEU A 10 29.96 16.62 26.97
C LEU A 10 28.50 16.24 27.24
N VAL A 11 27.86 16.84 28.26
CA VAL A 11 26.44 16.62 28.53
C VAL A 11 25.58 17.11 27.36
N LEU A 12 25.90 18.29 26.80
CA LEU A 12 25.18 18.84 25.64
C LEU A 12 25.28 17.91 24.43
N ILE A 13 26.49 17.42 24.12
CA ILE A 13 26.72 16.46 23.03
C ILE A 13 25.91 15.18 23.27
N ALA A 14 25.95 14.62 24.48
CA ALA A 14 25.19 13.41 24.80
C ALA A 14 23.68 13.61 24.59
N LEU A 15 23.12 14.74 25.00
CA LEU A 15 21.71 15.08 24.80
C LEU A 15 21.34 15.20 23.31
N ILE A 16 22.21 15.81 22.50
CA ILE A 16 22.02 15.91 21.06
C ILE A 16 22.02 14.53 20.41
N PHE A 17 22.99 13.68 20.72
CA PHE A 17 23.05 12.31 20.20
C PHE A 17 21.84 11.46 20.62
N LEU A 18 21.37 11.59 21.86
CA LEU A 18 20.15 10.94 22.34
C LEU A 18 18.91 11.42 21.56
N GLY A 19 18.78 12.72 21.33
CA GLY A 19 17.70 13.30 20.54
C GLY A 19 17.66 12.77 19.11
N PHE A 20 18.80 12.78 18.41
CA PHE A 20 18.91 12.24 17.04
C PHE A 20 18.59 10.73 16.97
N ASN A 21 19.08 9.93 17.92
CA ASN A 21 18.78 8.49 17.95
C ASN A 21 17.29 8.20 18.19
N LEU A 22 16.63 8.99 19.05
CA LEU A 22 15.20 8.84 19.30
C LEU A 22 14.37 9.25 18.06
N GLN A 23 14.75 10.34 17.40
CA GLN A 23 14.09 10.80 16.18
C GLN A 23 14.24 9.80 15.04
N SER A 24 15.45 9.30 14.80
CA SER A 24 15.71 8.30 13.74
C SER A 24 14.91 7.01 13.96
N ARG A 25 14.79 6.52 15.20
CA ARG A 25 13.97 5.34 15.51
C ARG A 25 12.47 5.61 15.36
N ALA A 26 12.02 6.82 15.68
CA ALA A 26 10.62 7.21 15.50
C ALA A 26 10.27 7.26 14.01
N GLU A 27 11.15 7.83 13.19
CA GLU A 27 11.01 7.92 11.74
C GLU A 27 11.01 6.53 11.08
N GLU A 28 11.91 5.63 11.47
CA GLU A 28 11.93 4.24 10.99
C GLU A 28 10.63 3.50 11.32
N ARG A 29 10.10 3.71 12.53
CA ARG A 29 8.85 3.09 12.95
C ARG A 29 7.65 3.62 12.17
N GLU A 30 7.61 4.92 11.90
CA GLU A 30 6.56 5.54 11.10
C GLU A 30 6.59 5.02 9.66
N LYS A 31 7.77 4.93 9.06
CA LYS A 31 7.97 4.35 7.72
C LYS A 31 7.48 2.90 7.66
N ALA A 32 7.84 2.08 8.66
CA ALA A 32 7.35 0.70 8.73
C ALA A 32 5.80 0.63 8.78
N GLN A 33 5.16 1.51 9.56
CA GLN A 33 3.69 1.56 9.63
C GLN A 33 3.02 1.96 8.32
N ILE A 34 3.65 2.86 7.55
CA ILE A 34 3.18 3.26 6.22
C ILE A 34 3.26 2.07 5.26
N VAL A 35 4.38 1.34 5.26
CA VAL A 35 4.55 0.15 4.42
C VAL A 35 3.54 -0.95 4.79
N ASP A 36 3.38 -1.25 6.09
CA ASP A 36 2.41 -2.23 6.56
C ASP A 36 0.98 -1.86 6.14
N ALA A 37 0.61 -0.58 6.26
CA ALA A 37 -0.70 -0.09 5.85
C ALA A 37 -0.94 -0.23 4.34
N PHE A 38 0.06 0.06 3.51
CA PHE A 38 -0.04 -0.15 2.07
C PHE A 38 -0.21 -1.64 1.72
N GLN A 39 0.60 -2.52 2.30
CA GLN A 39 0.50 -3.97 2.02
C GLN A 39 -0.85 -4.55 2.46
N GLU A 40 -1.42 -4.05 3.56
CA GLU A 40 -2.78 -4.41 3.98
C GLU A 40 -3.82 -3.96 2.94
N LEU A 41 -3.72 -2.73 2.44
CA LEU A 41 -4.63 -2.22 1.41
C LEU A 41 -4.52 -3.02 0.10
N ASP A 42 -3.31 -3.32 -0.34
CA ASP A 42 -3.03 -4.10 -1.56
C ASP A 42 -3.56 -5.54 -1.44
N SER A 43 -3.37 -6.19 -0.28
CA SER A 43 -3.93 -7.52 -0.01
C SER A 43 -5.46 -7.51 -0.10
N ARG A 44 -6.11 -6.49 0.48
CA ARG A 44 -7.56 -6.34 0.45
C ARG A 44 -8.10 -6.05 -0.94
N ASP A 45 -7.31 -5.39 -1.79
CA ASP A 45 -7.66 -5.21 -3.19
C ASP A 45 -7.69 -6.54 -3.96
N TYR A 46 -6.69 -7.41 -3.77
CA TYR A 46 -6.74 -8.75 -4.37
C TYR A 46 -7.93 -9.58 -3.86
N GLU A 47 -8.27 -9.47 -2.57
CA GLU A 47 -9.48 -10.08 -2.02
C GLU A 47 -10.74 -9.53 -2.68
N LEU A 48 -10.82 -8.21 -2.90
CA LEU A 48 -11.93 -7.56 -3.59
C LEU A 48 -12.11 -8.07 -5.03
N GLN A 49 -11.00 -8.23 -5.76
CA GLN A 49 -11.02 -8.76 -7.14
C GLN A 49 -11.44 -10.23 -7.21
N ALA A 50 -11.17 -11.02 -6.15
CA ALA A 50 -11.60 -12.41 -6.06
C ALA A 50 -13.11 -12.54 -5.82
N LEU A 51 -13.72 -11.56 -5.12
CA LEU A 51 -15.16 -11.53 -4.81
C LEU A 51 -16.04 -11.10 -6.00
N VAL A 52 -15.45 -10.73 -7.14
CA VAL A 52 -16.20 -10.36 -8.33
C VAL A 52 -17.06 -11.56 -8.78
N GLY A 53 -18.38 -11.39 -8.71
CA GLY A 53 -19.34 -12.44 -9.05
C GLY A 53 -19.89 -13.23 -7.86
N GLU A 54 -19.28 -13.09 -6.68
CA GLU A 54 -19.78 -13.64 -5.42
C GLU A 54 -20.59 -12.60 -4.63
N GLU A 55 -20.11 -11.35 -4.59
CA GLU A 55 -20.73 -10.26 -3.84
C GLU A 55 -21.44 -9.27 -4.76
N ASP A 56 -22.66 -8.88 -4.39
CA ASP A 56 -23.46 -7.94 -5.18
C ASP A 56 -22.95 -6.50 -5.04
N ASP A 57 -22.53 -6.11 -3.84
CA ASP A 57 -22.14 -4.74 -3.47
C ASP A 57 -20.65 -4.63 -3.12
N LEU A 58 -19.82 -4.59 -4.17
CA LEU A 58 -18.38 -4.34 -4.05
C LEU A 58 -18.06 -2.88 -3.70
N GLU A 59 -19.03 -1.96 -3.79
CA GLU A 59 -18.80 -0.53 -3.55
C GLU A 59 -18.44 -0.24 -2.09
N VAL A 60 -19.13 -0.91 -1.16
CA VAL A 60 -18.85 -0.78 0.27
C VAL A 60 -17.43 -1.26 0.60
N LEU A 61 -17.04 -2.40 0.06
CA LEU A 61 -15.71 -2.98 0.29
C LEU A 61 -14.61 -2.12 -0.34
N ALA A 62 -14.83 -1.63 -1.57
CA ALA A 62 -13.90 -0.76 -2.25
C ALA A 62 -13.68 0.56 -1.49
N LYS A 63 -14.72 1.13 -0.86
CA LYS A 63 -14.60 2.36 -0.05
C LYS A 63 -13.72 2.22 1.17
N ASP A 64 -13.50 1.02 1.67
CA ASP A 64 -12.60 0.77 2.79
C ASP A 64 -11.13 0.63 2.35
N ILE A 65 -10.86 0.59 1.04
CA ILE A 65 -9.53 0.49 0.45
C ILE A 65 -9.17 1.78 -0.28
N TYR A 66 -10.13 2.36 -1.00
CA TYR A 66 -9.94 3.47 -1.92
C TYR A 66 -10.71 4.72 -1.52
N CYS A 67 -10.19 5.87 -1.93
CA CYS A 67 -10.87 7.15 -1.94
C CYS A 67 -10.84 7.74 -3.35
N GLU A 68 -11.61 8.81 -3.58
CA GLU A 68 -11.66 9.46 -4.89
C GLU A 68 -10.32 10.14 -5.25
N PRO A 69 -9.88 10.09 -6.52
CA PRO A 69 -10.58 9.54 -7.68
C PRO A 69 -10.38 8.02 -7.90
N GLN A 70 -9.42 7.39 -7.24
CA GLN A 70 -9.07 5.98 -7.49
C GLN A 70 -10.25 5.03 -7.25
N LEU A 71 -11.11 5.34 -6.27
CA LEU A 71 -12.33 4.58 -6.02
C LEU A 71 -13.19 4.43 -7.27
N GLY A 72 -13.43 5.53 -8.01
CA GLY A 72 -14.21 5.50 -9.24
C GLY A 72 -13.61 4.60 -10.31
N GLU A 73 -12.29 4.69 -10.52
CA GLU A 73 -11.56 3.86 -11.49
C GLU A 73 -11.61 2.37 -11.12
N THR A 74 -11.41 2.04 -9.83
CA THR A 74 -11.50 0.66 -9.35
C THR A 74 -12.90 0.09 -9.52
N LEU A 75 -13.95 0.86 -9.22
CA LEU A 75 -15.33 0.41 -9.41
C LEU A 75 -15.66 0.15 -10.88
N GLU A 76 -15.16 0.99 -11.79
CA GLU A 76 -15.29 0.77 -13.23
C GLU A 76 -14.56 -0.52 -13.66
N TYR A 77 -13.35 -0.74 -13.16
CA TYR A 77 -12.59 -1.97 -13.42
C TYR A 77 -13.31 -3.24 -12.92
N LEU A 78 -13.80 -3.25 -11.68
CA LEU A 78 -14.53 -4.40 -11.11
C LEU A 78 -15.84 -4.68 -11.87
N LYS A 79 -16.51 -3.63 -12.33
CA LYS A 79 -17.69 -3.75 -13.18
C LYS A 79 -17.32 -4.37 -14.53
N GLU A 80 -16.23 -3.93 -15.15
CA GLU A 80 -15.73 -4.51 -16.40
C GLU A 80 -15.38 -6.00 -16.24
N MET A 81 -14.72 -6.38 -15.14
CA MET A 81 -14.45 -7.77 -14.81
C MET A 81 -15.75 -8.59 -14.73
N ARG A 82 -16.76 -8.07 -14.01
CA ARG A 82 -18.07 -8.72 -13.89
C ARG A 82 -18.77 -8.88 -15.25
N GLU A 83 -18.79 -7.84 -16.08
CA GLU A 83 -19.39 -7.89 -17.42
C GLU A 83 -18.70 -8.91 -18.34
N LYS A 84 -17.39 -9.13 -18.13
CA LYS A 84 -16.61 -10.15 -18.83
C LYS A 84 -16.72 -11.54 -18.23
N GLY A 85 -17.43 -11.71 -17.12
CA GLY A 85 -17.54 -12.99 -16.41
C GLY A 85 -16.24 -13.43 -15.74
N LEU A 86 -15.38 -12.48 -15.33
CA LEU A 86 -14.06 -12.73 -14.78
C LEU A 86 -13.97 -12.35 -13.29
N SER A 87 -13.25 -13.16 -12.54
CA SER A 87 -12.67 -12.80 -11.24
C SER A 87 -11.16 -13.01 -11.28
N PHE A 88 -10.43 -12.48 -10.29
CA PHE A 88 -8.99 -12.70 -10.19
C PHE A 88 -8.66 -13.40 -8.87
N ARG A 89 -7.97 -14.54 -8.96
CA ARG A 89 -7.44 -15.26 -7.81
C ARG A 89 -5.94 -15.03 -7.72
N LEU A 90 -5.49 -14.38 -6.65
CA LEU A 90 -4.07 -14.23 -6.36
C LEU A 90 -3.49 -15.54 -5.83
N ASP A 91 -2.34 -15.95 -6.35
CA ASP A 91 -1.55 -17.06 -5.81
C ASP A 91 -0.40 -16.54 -4.91
N SER A 92 0.29 -15.49 -5.35
CA SER A 92 1.35 -14.85 -4.57
C SER A 92 1.64 -13.44 -5.04
N VAL A 93 1.98 -12.55 -4.11
CA VAL A 93 2.60 -11.24 -4.39
C VAL A 93 3.92 -11.15 -3.63
N GLU A 94 4.98 -10.76 -4.31
CA GLU A 94 6.30 -10.47 -3.74
C GLU A 94 6.63 -8.99 -3.96
N TYR A 95 6.89 -8.25 -2.89
CA TYR A 95 7.34 -6.86 -2.98
C TYR A 95 8.88 -6.85 -3.02
N GLU A 96 9.44 -6.64 -4.21
CA GLU A 96 10.89 -6.55 -4.41
C GLU A 96 11.45 -5.22 -3.86
N GLY A 97 10.62 -4.18 -3.82
CA GLY A 97 10.95 -2.88 -3.25
C GLY A 97 9.70 -2.05 -2.92
N ILE A 98 9.72 -1.37 -1.77
CA ILE A 98 8.75 -0.33 -1.40
C ILE A 98 9.57 0.85 -0.86
N GLU A 99 9.65 1.93 -1.63
CA GLU A 99 10.38 3.15 -1.26
C GLU A 99 9.37 4.26 -0.94
N ILE A 100 9.46 4.85 0.25
CA ILE A 100 8.65 6.02 0.60
C ILE A 100 9.35 7.28 0.08
N ILE A 101 8.74 7.90 -0.91
CA ILE A 101 9.28 9.08 -1.62
C ILE A 101 9.02 10.35 -0.81
N ASP A 102 7.81 10.46 -0.26
CA ASP A 102 7.35 11.58 0.54
C ASP A 102 6.29 11.09 1.54
N HIS A 103 6.28 11.67 2.74
CA HIS A 103 5.23 11.40 3.71
C HIS A 103 5.05 12.54 4.71
N ASP A 104 3.81 12.67 5.17
CA ASP A 104 3.44 13.47 6.32
C ASP A 104 2.44 12.71 7.20
N MET A 105 1.84 13.38 8.17
CA MET A 105 0.91 12.73 9.11
C MET A 105 -0.38 12.22 8.43
N ALA A 106 -0.75 12.75 7.26
CA ALA A 106 -2.02 12.54 6.58
C ALA A 106 -1.89 11.86 5.22
N SER A 107 -0.68 11.75 4.65
CA SER A 107 -0.45 11.18 3.33
C SER A 107 0.94 10.58 3.19
N ALA A 108 1.10 9.63 2.27
CA ALA A 108 2.38 9.10 1.86
C ALA A 108 2.36 8.73 0.37
N ALA A 109 3.49 8.93 -0.30
CA ALA A 109 3.75 8.49 -1.67
C ALA A 109 4.82 7.39 -1.64
N LEU A 110 4.53 6.27 -2.31
CA LEU A 110 5.38 5.10 -2.35
C LEU A 110 5.68 4.72 -3.80
N ASP A 111 6.94 4.44 -4.10
CA ASP A 111 7.33 3.71 -5.31
C ASP A 111 7.44 2.23 -4.98
N ILE A 112 6.72 1.40 -5.74
CA ILE A 112 6.59 -0.04 -5.49
C ILE A 112 7.10 -0.81 -6.71
N THR A 113 7.94 -1.80 -6.43
CA THR A 113 8.29 -2.88 -7.36
C THR A 113 7.69 -4.16 -6.81
N SER A 114 6.76 -4.77 -7.54
CA SER A 114 6.15 -6.03 -7.14
C SER A 114 6.17 -7.07 -8.26
N HIS A 115 6.08 -8.33 -7.85
CA HIS A 115 5.90 -9.48 -8.70
C HIS A 115 4.67 -10.25 -8.23
N SER A 116 3.59 -10.16 -9.00
CA SER A 116 2.32 -10.82 -8.71
C SER A 116 2.11 -12.03 -9.62
N LYS A 117 1.62 -13.11 -9.03
CA LYS A 117 1.18 -14.33 -9.71
C LYS A 117 -0.23 -14.67 -9.30
N GLY A 118 -1.05 -15.06 -10.26
CA GLY A 118 -2.42 -15.45 -10.03
C GLY A 118 -3.10 -15.87 -11.32
N SER A 119 -4.42 -15.99 -11.29
CA SER A 119 -5.20 -16.40 -12.47
C SER A 119 -6.50 -15.63 -12.56
N PHE A 120 -6.86 -15.24 -13.79
CA PHE A 120 -8.23 -14.87 -14.10
C PHE A 120 -9.07 -16.14 -14.24
N CYS A 121 -10.15 -16.21 -13.50
CA CYS A 121 -11.06 -17.34 -13.44
C CYS A 121 -12.44 -16.96 -13.99
N SER A 122 -13.20 -17.96 -14.43
CA SER A 122 -14.62 -17.76 -14.76
C SER A 122 -15.43 -17.55 -13.49
N ILE A 123 -16.32 -16.56 -13.46
CA ILE A 123 -17.30 -16.41 -12.38
C ILE A 123 -18.25 -17.61 -12.33
N GLU A 124 -18.58 -18.21 -13.49
CA GLU A 124 -19.49 -19.36 -13.56
C GLU A 124 -18.82 -20.67 -13.15
N ASP A 125 -17.51 -20.81 -13.39
CA ASP A 125 -16.69 -21.93 -12.93
C ASP A 125 -15.34 -21.46 -12.36
N PRO A 126 -15.27 -21.10 -11.07
CA PRO A 126 -14.06 -20.55 -10.45
C PRO A 126 -12.87 -21.52 -10.40
N LYS A 127 -13.06 -22.79 -10.76
CA LYS A 127 -12.00 -23.80 -10.83
C LYS A 127 -11.31 -23.84 -12.18
N GLU A 128 -11.87 -23.20 -13.20
CA GLU A 128 -11.28 -23.09 -14.51
C GLU A 128 -10.49 -21.79 -14.64
N ASP A 129 -9.17 -21.94 -14.83
CA ASP A 129 -8.27 -20.83 -15.08
C ASP A 129 -8.37 -20.45 -16.56
N ILE A 130 -8.86 -19.23 -16.83
CA ILE A 130 -8.97 -18.69 -18.18
C ILE A 130 -7.61 -18.19 -18.65
N LYS A 131 -6.88 -17.51 -17.76
CA LYS A 131 -5.58 -16.93 -18.05
C LYS A 131 -4.75 -16.76 -16.79
N GLU A 132 -3.55 -17.32 -16.79
CA GLU A 132 -2.55 -17.08 -15.75
C GLU A 132 -1.93 -15.67 -15.92
N LEU A 133 -1.65 -15.04 -14.79
CA LEU A 133 -0.91 -13.80 -14.65
C LEU A 133 0.43 -14.13 -13.97
N ASP A 134 1.52 -13.73 -14.61
CA ASP A 134 2.85 -13.65 -14.01
C ASP A 134 3.40 -12.28 -14.43
N LEU A 135 3.23 -11.29 -13.54
CA LEU A 135 3.48 -9.88 -13.84
C LEU A 135 4.44 -9.28 -12.82
N ARG A 136 5.53 -8.72 -13.34
CA ARG A 136 6.41 -7.83 -12.59
C ARG A 136 6.18 -6.41 -13.04
N ILE A 137 5.94 -5.50 -12.09
CA ILE A 137 5.54 -4.12 -12.39
C ILE A 137 6.15 -3.13 -11.40
N ASN A 138 6.40 -1.92 -11.90
CA ASN A 138 6.76 -0.76 -11.11
C ASN A 138 5.64 0.26 -11.20
N TYR A 139 5.25 0.84 -10.07
CA TYR A 139 4.17 1.81 -10.00
C TYR A 139 4.31 2.67 -8.76
N GLN A 140 3.74 3.86 -8.84
CA GLN A 140 3.65 4.79 -7.72
C GLN A 140 2.25 4.71 -7.11
N VAL A 141 2.18 4.70 -5.79
CA VAL A 141 0.93 4.74 -5.04
C VAL A 141 0.94 5.92 -4.10
N LYS A 142 -0.17 6.65 -4.05
CA LYS A 142 -0.42 7.63 -3.00
C LYS A 142 -1.49 7.12 -2.05
N ILE A 143 -1.16 7.02 -0.78
CA ILE A 143 -2.12 6.74 0.28
C ILE A 143 -2.41 7.99 1.11
N ILE A 144 -3.64 8.12 1.60
CA ILE A 144 -4.08 9.21 2.48
C ILE A 144 -4.81 8.66 3.70
N LYS A 145 -4.82 9.40 4.81
CA LYS A 145 -5.65 9.10 5.97
C LYS A 145 -7.01 9.78 5.87
N GLU A 146 -8.06 9.00 6.02
CA GLU A 146 -9.41 9.48 6.30
C GLU A 146 -9.79 9.09 7.74
N GLY A 147 -9.67 10.04 8.67
CA GLY A 147 -9.76 9.74 10.09
C GLY A 147 -8.56 8.92 10.57
N ASP A 148 -8.81 7.72 11.09
CA ASP A 148 -7.78 6.81 11.59
C ASP A 148 -7.38 5.72 10.58
N THR A 149 -7.96 5.75 9.37
CA THR A 149 -7.80 4.69 8.35
C THR A 149 -7.04 5.21 7.14
N TRP A 150 -6.05 4.44 6.68
CA TRP A 150 -5.37 4.70 5.41
C TRP A 150 -6.19 4.20 4.23
N LYS A 151 -6.11 4.91 3.10
CA LYS A 151 -6.75 4.55 1.83
C LYS A 151 -5.87 4.90 0.66
N ILE A 152 -5.99 4.15 -0.43
CA ILE A 152 -5.35 4.45 -1.70
C ILE A 152 -6.12 5.58 -2.40
N SER A 153 -5.39 6.61 -2.82
CA SER A 153 -5.92 7.80 -3.48
C SER A 153 -5.54 7.91 -4.94
N SER A 154 -4.40 7.34 -5.33
CA SER A 154 -3.98 7.19 -6.72
C SER A 154 -3.00 6.04 -6.88
N ILE A 155 -3.04 5.43 -8.07
CA ILE A 155 -2.08 4.44 -8.56
C ILE A 155 -1.63 4.90 -9.94
N ASP A 156 -0.34 5.17 -10.08
CA ASP A 156 0.25 5.63 -11.33
C ASP A 156 1.25 4.57 -11.83
N PHE A 157 0.91 3.92 -12.93
CA PHE A 157 1.81 2.98 -13.59
C PHE A 157 2.82 3.76 -14.43
N ASP A 158 4.11 3.61 -14.13
CA ASP A 158 5.18 4.27 -14.89
C ASP A 158 5.13 3.76 -16.36
N PRO A 159 4.99 4.64 -17.37
CA PRO A 159 4.81 4.24 -18.77
C PRO A 159 6.06 3.64 -19.46
#